data_AF-A0A182TDZ0-F1
#
_entry.id   AF-A0A182TDZ0-F1
#
_cell.length_a   1.000
_cell.length_b   1.000
_cell.length_c   1.000
_cell.angle_alpha   90.00
_cell.angle_beta   90.00
_cell.angle_gamma   90.00
#
_symmetry.space_group_name_H-M   'P 1'
#
loop_
_entity.id
_entity.type
_entity.pdbx_description
1 polymer ?
#
loop_
_entity_poly.entity_id
_entity_poly.type
_entity_poly.pdbx_seq_one_letter_code
_entity_poly.pdbx_strand_id
1 'polypeptide(L)'
;MKGSKPLDWTQRIRVGSASLLLLVSSYGAAFQFLCNSMTCTITKWSPSEEGSFMLAHIPNDTVLLKLVNLKTNTFNLDTIDFVKTSGIGVEIERSSVKKVVMPAAGHITRLVLARTYLSDIVFDEGNERLASLIISDSRLKSIPSTIAQLAALKTIEISK
;
A
#
# COMPACT_ATOMS: atom_id res chain seq x y z
N MET A 1 35.02 -52.88 59.53
CA MET A 1 33.83 -53.29 60.29
C MET A 1 32.59 -52.79 59.56
N LYS A 2 31.51 -53.59 59.60
CA LYS A 2 30.24 -53.46 58.87
C LYS A 2 29.40 -52.23 59.27
N GLY A 3 28.48 -51.85 58.37
CA GLY A 3 27.25 -51.06 58.61
C GLY A 3 27.29 -49.67 57.96
N SER A 4 26.31 -49.18 57.20
CA SER A 4 24.88 -49.47 57.10
C SER A 4 24.30 -48.84 55.80
N LYS A 5 23.24 -49.42 55.20
CA LYS A 5 22.45 -48.80 54.09
C LYS A 5 21.38 -47.80 54.65
N PRO A 6 20.49 -47.21 53.83
CA PRO A 6 20.56 -45.87 53.23
C PRO A 6 19.42 -44.93 53.73
N LEU A 7 19.36 -43.68 53.25
CA LEU A 7 18.12 -42.90 53.28
C LEU A 7 17.86 -42.19 51.95
N ASP A 8 16.59 -42.29 51.59
CA ASP A 8 15.88 -42.02 50.35
C ASP A 8 15.76 -40.53 50.03
N TRP A 9 16.09 -40.15 48.79
CA TRP A 9 15.86 -38.81 48.24
C TRP A 9 14.92 -38.91 47.03
N THR A 10 13.64 -39.20 47.30
CA THR A 10 12.57 -38.94 46.34
C THR A 10 12.18 -37.46 46.42
N GLN A 11 12.77 -36.64 45.56
CA GLN A 11 12.24 -35.32 45.26
C GLN A 11 12.23 -35.10 43.74
N ARG A 12 11.11 -35.48 43.12
CA ARG A 12 10.81 -35.19 41.71
C ARG A 12 10.53 -33.70 41.56
N ILE A 13 11.44 -32.99 40.90
CA ILE A 13 11.19 -31.65 40.36
C ILE A 13 10.16 -31.81 39.24
N ARG A 14 8.94 -31.30 39.44
CA ARG A 14 7.97 -31.11 38.35
C ARG A 14 8.45 -29.93 37.52
N VAL A 15 9.05 -30.21 36.37
CA VAL A 15 9.23 -29.20 35.31
C VAL A 15 7.84 -28.97 34.73
N GLY A 16 7.19 -27.89 35.16
CA GLY A 16 5.97 -27.41 34.53
C GLY A 16 6.33 -26.94 33.13
N SER A 17 5.75 -27.59 32.12
CA SER A 17 5.86 -27.22 30.72
C SER A 17 5.32 -25.79 30.54
N ALA A 18 6.23 -24.81 30.52
CA ALA A 18 5.91 -23.49 30.00
C ALA A 18 5.78 -23.65 28.48
N SER A 19 4.56 -23.91 28.01
CA SER A 19 4.22 -23.82 26.60
C SER A 19 4.46 -22.38 26.17
N LEU A 20 5.60 -22.14 25.54
CA LEU A 20 5.88 -20.91 24.81
C LEU A 20 4.89 -20.87 23.64
N LEU A 21 3.76 -20.20 23.84
CA LEU A 21 2.84 -19.87 22.76
C LEU A 21 3.59 -18.93 21.81
N LEU A 22 4.24 -19.50 20.81
CA LEU A 22 4.66 -18.76 19.63
C LEU A 22 3.36 -18.26 18.99
N LEU A 23 3.02 -17.00 19.26
CA LEU A 23 2.10 -16.25 18.44
C LEU A 23 2.70 -16.26 17.04
N VAL A 24 2.29 -17.22 16.21
CA VAL A 24 2.60 -17.22 14.79
C VAL A 24 1.92 -15.96 14.27
N SER A 25 2.71 -14.90 14.11
CA SER A 25 2.32 -13.73 13.36
C SER A 25 1.76 -14.27 12.05
N SER A 26 0.49 -14.02 11.77
CA SER A 26 -0.11 -14.35 10.47
C SER A 26 0.81 -13.72 9.42
N TYR A 27 1.66 -14.53 8.78
CA TYR A 27 2.53 -14.07 7.70
C TYR A 27 1.61 -13.64 6.57
N GLY A 28 1.22 -12.37 6.57
CA GLY A 28 0.68 -11.73 5.39
C GLY A 28 1.69 -11.95 4.28
N ALA A 29 1.24 -12.41 3.11
CA ALA A 29 2.12 -12.55 1.97
C ALA A 29 2.84 -11.21 1.73
N ALA A 30 4.18 -11.26 1.67
CA ALA A 30 5.03 -10.10 1.41
C ALA A 30 4.62 -9.42 0.10
N PHE A 31 4.83 -8.11 0.03
CA PHE A 31 4.64 -7.40 -1.22
C PHE A 31 5.56 -7.93 -2.33
N GLN A 32 5.09 -7.80 -3.57
CA GLN A 32 5.88 -8.14 -4.76
C GLN A 32 6.17 -6.86 -5.53
N PHE A 33 7.41 -6.71 -6.00
CA PHE A 33 7.84 -5.58 -6.80
C PHE A 33 8.45 -6.10 -8.10
N LEU A 34 7.83 -5.78 -9.24
CA LEU A 34 8.25 -6.26 -10.55
C LEU A 34 8.21 -5.10 -11.54
N CYS A 35 9.33 -4.82 -12.20
CA CYS A 35 9.39 -3.89 -13.32
C CYS A 35 9.65 -4.66 -14.62
N ASN A 36 8.89 -4.33 -15.65
CA ASN A 36 9.06 -4.87 -17.00
C ASN A 36 8.87 -3.73 -18.02
N SER A 37 9.91 -3.45 -18.81
CA SER A 37 9.98 -2.26 -19.67
C SER A 37 9.61 -0.99 -18.89
N MET A 38 8.68 -0.18 -19.40
CA MET A 38 8.26 1.11 -18.81
C MET A 38 7.17 0.97 -17.73
N THR A 39 6.91 -0.23 -17.22
CA THR A 39 5.86 -0.47 -16.21
C THR A 39 6.43 -1.16 -14.98
N CYS A 40 6.18 -0.59 -13.81
CA CYS A 40 6.44 -1.24 -12.53
C CYS A 40 5.12 -1.59 -11.85
N THR A 41 5.03 -2.80 -11.29
CA THR A 41 3.88 -3.29 -10.55
C THR A 41 4.30 -3.64 -9.14
N ILE A 42 3.60 -3.06 -8.16
CA ILE A 42 3.73 -3.39 -6.75
C ILE A 42 2.45 -4.06 -6.30
N THR A 43 2.53 -5.29 -5.81
CA THR A 43 1.38 -6.09 -5.40
C THR A 43 1.38 -6.33 -3.90
N LYS A 44 0.21 -6.23 -3.24
CA LYS A 44 0.00 -6.53 -1.80
C LYS A 44 0.77 -5.61 -0.83
N TRP A 45 1.23 -4.45 -1.31
CA TRP A 45 1.96 -3.47 -0.52
C TRP A 45 1.11 -2.89 0.61
N SER A 46 1.67 -2.86 1.82
CA SER A 46 1.14 -2.22 3.02
C SER A 46 2.09 -1.08 3.41
N PRO A 47 1.86 0.17 2.96
CA PRO A 47 2.78 1.28 3.22
C PRO A 47 3.07 1.52 4.71
N SER A 48 2.11 1.22 5.59
CA SER A 48 2.26 1.35 7.05
C SER A 48 3.18 0.31 7.69
N GLU A 49 3.36 -0.85 7.05
CA GLU A 49 4.21 -1.94 7.55
C GLU A 49 5.57 -1.96 6.84
N GLU A 50 5.55 -1.76 5.52
CA GLU A 50 6.70 -1.98 4.65
C GLU A 50 7.40 -0.66 4.26
N GLY A 51 6.79 0.49 4.56
CA GLY A 51 7.29 1.82 4.16
C GLY A 51 7.21 2.07 2.67
N SER A 52 7.83 3.16 2.20
CA SER A 52 7.84 3.60 0.78
C SER A 52 9.23 3.64 0.14
N PHE A 53 10.28 3.25 0.87
CA PHE A 53 11.66 3.35 0.39
C PHE A 53 11.91 2.55 -0.90
N MET A 54 11.20 1.44 -1.10
CA MET A 54 11.32 0.63 -2.33
C MET A 54 11.00 1.41 -3.60
N LEU A 55 10.20 2.49 -3.51
CA LEU A 55 9.86 3.34 -4.65
C LEU A 55 11.08 4.06 -5.23
N ALA A 56 12.12 4.28 -4.44
CA ALA A 56 13.39 4.85 -4.91
C ALA A 56 14.14 3.94 -5.90
N HIS A 57 13.75 2.66 -5.99
CA HIS A 57 14.30 1.68 -6.93
C HIS A 57 13.47 1.55 -8.22
N ILE A 58 12.41 2.36 -8.39
CA ILE A 58 11.67 2.42 -9.64
C ILE A 58 12.58 3.04 -10.73
N PRO A 59 12.78 2.37 -11.88
CA PRO A 59 13.56 2.91 -12.99
C PRO A 59 13.02 4.25 -13.48
N ASN A 60 13.92 5.18 -13.84
CA ASN A 60 13.56 6.55 -14.25
C ASN A 60 12.79 6.62 -15.58
N ASP A 61 12.79 5.55 -16.38
CA ASP A 61 12.03 5.41 -17.62
C ASP A 61 10.64 4.78 -17.40
N THR A 62 10.25 4.54 -16.15
CA THR A 62 8.92 4.02 -15.80
C THR A 62 7.84 5.05 -16.12
N VAL A 63 7.01 4.75 -17.12
CA VAL A 63 5.85 5.56 -17.50
C VAL A 63 4.63 5.21 -16.67
N LEU A 64 4.51 3.97 -16.20
CA LEU A 64 3.34 3.47 -15.48
C LEU A 64 3.71 2.74 -14.19
N LEU A 65 3.19 3.22 -13.07
CA LEU A 65 3.23 2.53 -11.79
C LEU A 65 1.86 1.92 -11.48
N LYS A 66 1.79 0.60 -11.38
CA LYS A 66 0.60 -0.14 -10.96
C LYS A 66 0.72 -0.56 -9.50
N LEU A 67 -0.26 -0.22 -8.68
CA LEU A 67 -0.42 -0.65 -7.29
C LEU A 67 -1.62 -1.61 -7.23
N VAL A 68 -1.35 -2.90 -7.02
CA VAL A 68 -2.38 -3.95 -7.08
C VAL A 68 -2.59 -4.56 -5.70
N ASN A 69 -3.84 -4.67 -5.26
CA ASN A 69 -4.16 -5.11 -3.89
C ASN A 69 -3.43 -4.28 -2.82
N LEU A 70 -3.34 -2.96 -3.01
CA LEU A 70 -2.77 -2.03 -2.05
C LEU A 70 -3.58 -2.09 -0.74
N LYS A 71 -2.87 -2.30 0.38
CA LYS A 71 -3.44 -2.51 1.71
C LYS A 71 -3.40 -1.22 2.52
N THR A 72 -4.23 -0.26 2.14
CA THR A 72 -4.49 0.93 2.93
C THR A 72 -5.94 1.38 2.76
N ASN A 73 -6.48 2.08 3.75
CA ASN A 73 -7.78 2.75 3.64
C ASN A 73 -7.65 4.13 2.99
N THR A 74 -6.58 4.86 3.30
CA THR A 74 -6.28 6.19 2.77
C THR A 74 -4.93 6.16 2.10
N PHE A 75 -4.86 6.63 0.87
CA PHE A 75 -3.60 6.72 0.14
C PHE A 75 -3.33 8.18 -0.27
N ASN A 76 -2.25 8.74 0.26
CA ASN A 76 -1.74 10.03 -0.19
C ASN A 76 -0.75 9.80 -1.33
N LEU A 77 -1.00 10.41 -2.47
CA LEU A 77 -0.15 10.28 -3.65
C LEU A 77 1.20 10.98 -3.53
N ASP A 78 1.42 11.85 -2.53
CA ASP A 78 2.76 12.30 -2.11
C ASP A 78 3.70 11.12 -1.84
N THR A 79 3.16 9.96 -1.45
CA THR A 79 3.96 8.74 -1.24
C THR A 79 4.71 8.33 -2.51
N ILE A 80 4.21 8.71 -3.70
CA ILE A 80 4.83 8.37 -4.99
C ILE A 80 5.92 9.38 -5.37
N ASP A 81 6.10 10.50 -4.66
CA ASP A 81 7.18 11.47 -4.93
C ASP A 81 8.60 10.91 -4.81
N PHE A 82 8.75 9.73 -4.16
CA PHE A 82 10.00 8.96 -4.18
C PHE A 82 10.39 8.46 -5.57
N VAL A 83 9.45 8.39 -6.51
CA VAL A 83 9.70 8.05 -7.91
C VAL A 83 10.25 9.27 -8.63
N LYS A 84 11.42 9.14 -9.25
CA LYS A 84 12.12 10.28 -9.88
C LYS A 84 11.61 10.61 -11.29
N THR A 85 10.68 9.83 -11.81
CA THR A 85 10.19 9.96 -13.18
C THR A 85 9.22 11.13 -13.31
N SER A 86 9.48 12.07 -14.21
CA SER A 86 8.52 13.12 -14.50
C SER A 86 7.37 12.58 -15.36
N GLY A 87 6.13 12.94 -15.01
CA GLY A 87 4.97 12.66 -15.85
C GLY A 87 4.37 11.26 -15.71
N ILE A 88 4.60 10.58 -14.59
CA ILE A 88 4.19 9.19 -14.39
C ILE A 88 2.67 9.01 -14.37
N GLY A 89 2.19 7.91 -14.93
CA GLY A 89 0.84 7.40 -14.72
C GLY A 89 0.79 6.46 -13.52
N VAL A 90 -0.25 6.59 -12.70
CA VAL A 90 -0.48 5.73 -11.54
C VAL A 90 -1.81 5.00 -11.70
N GLU A 91 -1.80 3.68 -11.52
CA GLU A 91 -3.02 2.87 -11.49
C GLU A 91 -3.12 2.13 -10.16
N ILE A 92 -4.22 2.29 -9.46
CA ILE A 92 -4.52 1.58 -8.22
C ILE A 92 -5.66 0.61 -8.52
N GLU A 93 -5.36 -0.69 -8.48
CA GLU A 93 -6.29 -1.75 -8.88
C GLU A 93 -6.61 -2.71 -7.74
N ARG A 94 -7.86 -3.18 -7.67
CA ARG A 94 -8.27 -4.27 -6.75
C ARG A 94 -7.88 -4.01 -5.30
N SER A 95 -7.95 -2.75 -4.87
CA SER A 95 -7.34 -2.29 -3.62
C SER A 95 -8.39 -1.89 -2.59
N SER A 96 -8.07 -2.01 -1.30
CA SER A 96 -8.98 -1.67 -0.19
C SER A 96 -9.16 -0.16 0.03
N VAL A 97 -8.55 0.66 -0.83
CA VAL A 97 -8.51 2.12 -0.73
C VAL A 97 -9.93 2.68 -0.75
N LYS A 98 -10.26 3.49 0.26
CA LYS A 98 -11.52 4.21 0.43
C LYS A 98 -11.37 5.69 0.16
N LYS A 99 -10.18 6.24 0.44
CA LYS A 99 -9.85 7.64 0.23
C LYS A 99 -8.52 7.79 -0.51
N VAL A 100 -8.50 8.69 -1.49
CA VAL A 100 -7.27 9.16 -2.14
C VAL A 100 -7.12 10.65 -1.91
N VAL A 101 -5.89 11.08 -1.62
CA VAL A 101 -5.50 12.49 -1.58
C VAL A 101 -4.48 12.71 -2.69
N MET A 102 -4.80 13.60 -3.61
CA MET A 102 -3.91 14.05 -4.67
C MET A 102 -3.26 15.36 -4.23
N PRO A 103 -1.93 15.41 -4.11
CA PRO A 103 -1.24 16.61 -3.65
C PRO A 103 -1.20 17.73 -4.69
N ALA A 104 -0.90 18.94 -4.25
CA ALA A 104 -0.74 20.10 -5.11
C ALA A 104 0.54 19.99 -5.97
N ALA A 105 1.65 19.66 -5.32
CA ALA A 105 2.91 19.36 -5.98
C ALA A 105 2.98 17.86 -6.29
N GLY A 106 3.48 17.52 -7.46
CA GLY A 106 3.64 16.12 -7.85
C GLY A 106 3.91 16.00 -9.34
N HIS A 107 4.31 14.80 -9.74
CA HIS A 107 4.67 14.52 -11.14
C HIS A 107 3.69 13.54 -11.81
N ILE A 108 2.57 13.23 -11.16
CA ILE A 108 1.53 12.34 -11.68
C ILE A 108 0.68 13.10 -12.71
N THR A 109 0.61 12.56 -13.92
CA THR A 109 -0.19 13.14 -15.02
C THR A 109 -1.47 12.37 -15.29
N ARG A 110 -1.52 11.11 -14.88
CA ARG A 110 -2.66 10.23 -15.05
C ARG A 110 -2.89 9.40 -13.79
N LEU A 111 -4.13 9.40 -13.31
CA LEU A 111 -4.57 8.56 -12.20
C LEU A 111 -5.72 7.65 -12.63
N VAL A 112 -5.58 6.35 -12.40
CA VAL A 112 -6.63 5.35 -12.55
C VAL A 112 -6.91 4.68 -11.22
N LEU A 113 -8.19 4.61 -10.86
CA LEU A 113 -8.68 3.93 -9.67
C LEU A 113 -9.72 2.91 -10.13
N ALA A 114 -9.35 1.64 -10.19
CA ALA A 114 -10.21 0.58 -10.75
C ALA A 114 -10.44 -0.54 -9.74
N ARG A 115 -11.71 -0.94 -9.56
CA ARG A 115 -12.09 -2.00 -8.61
C ARG A 115 -11.57 -1.72 -7.20
N THR A 116 -11.89 -0.54 -6.71
CA THR A 116 -11.49 -0.09 -5.37
C THR A 116 -12.70 0.12 -4.48
N TYR A 117 -12.48 0.35 -3.18
CA TYR A 117 -13.54 0.75 -2.26
C TYR A 117 -13.70 2.27 -2.18
N LEU A 118 -13.13 3.01 -3.15
CA LEU A 118 -13.03 4.46 -3.13
C LEU A 118 -14.43 5.07 -2.97
N SER A 119 -14.61 5.84 -1.91
CA SER A 119 -15.83 6.59 -1.61
C SER A 119 -15.57 8.09 -1.49
N ASP A 120 -14.31 8.48 -1.36
CA ASP A 120 -13.85 9.87 -1.23
C ASP A 120 -12.56 10.07 -2.01
N ILE A 121 -12.42 11.22 -2.69
CA ILE A 121 -11.17 11.65 -3.31
C ILE A 121 -11.07 13.16 -3.17
N VAL A 122 -9.89 13.62 -2.74
CA VAL A 122 -9.60 15.03 -2.51
C VAL A 122 -8.40 15.42 -3.37
N PHE A 123 -8.51 16.60 -3.99
CA PHE A 123 -7.43 17.25 -4.71
C PHE A 123 -7.02 18.47 -3.90
N ASP A 124 -5.72 18.64 -3.70
CA ASP A 124 -5.19 19.85 -3.08
C ASP A 124 -5.10 20.98 -4.12
N GLU A 125 -5.23 22.20 -3.64
CA GLU A 125 -5.24 23.40 -4.48
C GLU A 125 -3.87 23.62 -5.14
N GLY A 126 -3.87 23.87 -6.46
CA GLY A 126 -2.66 24.15 -7.21
C GLY A 126 -2.04 22.93 -7.90
N ASN A 127 -2.75 21.80 -8.02
CA ASN A 127 -2.29 20.72 -8.88
C ASN A 127 -2.39 21.11 -10.37
N GLU A 128 -1.23 21.34 -10.98
CA GLU A 128 -1.08 21.75 -12.38
C GLU A 128 -0.69 20.61 -13.32
N ARG A 129 -0.69 19.36 -12.85
CA ARG A 129 -0.09 18.22 -13.59
C ARG A 129 -1.07 17.12 -13.95
N LEU A 130 -2.07 16.86 -13.10
CA LEU A 130 -3.03 15.80 -13.36
C LEU A 130 -3.90 16.15 -14.57
N ALA A 131 -3.69 15.45 -15.68
CA ALA A 131 -4.40 15.69 -16.94
C ALA A 131 -5.53 14.68 -17.18
N SER A 132 -5.46 13.50 -16.56
CA SER A 132 -6.43 12.42 -16.75
C SER A 132 -6.77 11.73 -15.43
N LEU A 133 -8.07 11.64 -15.13
CA LEU A 133 -8.62 10.91 -14.00
C LEU A 133 -9.65 9.89 -14.49
N ILE A 134 -9.43 8.61 -14.17
CA ILE A 134 -10.36 7.53 -14.50
C ILE A 134 -10.68 6.78 -13.22
N ILE A 135 -11.98 6.64 -12.91
CA ILE A 135 -12.46 5.90 -11.75
C ILE A 135 -13.50 4.88 -12.22
N SER A 136 -13.21 3.60 -12.07
CA SER A 136 -14.12 2.51 -12.46
C SER A 136 -14.36 1.55 -11.32
N ASP A 137 -15.53 0.89 -11.33
CA ASP A 137 -15.87 -0.19 -10.40
C ASP A 137 -15.61 0.18 -8.93
N SER A 138 -16.02 1.38 -8.53
CA SER A 138 -15.74 1.96 -7.22
C SER A 138 -17.02 2.37 -6.48
N ARG A 139 -16.91 2.89 -5.25
CA ARG A 139 -18.05 3.29 -4.40
C ARG A 139 -18.30 4.80 -4.39
N LEU A 140 -17.65 5.54 -5.29
CA LEU A 140 -17.73 6.98 -5.37
C LEU A 140 -19.14 7.37 -5.83
N LYS A 141 -19.85 8.15 -5.02
CA LYS A 141 -21.25 8.53 -5.28
C LYS A 141 -21.40 9.84 -6.03
N SER A 142 -20.38 10.69 -5.97
CA SER A 142 -20.38 12.04 -6.52
C SER A 142 -18.97 12.46 -6.86
N ILE A 143 -18.84 13.31 -7.87
CA ILE A 143 -17.59 14.01 -8.18
C ILE A 143 -17.30 15.00 -7.03
N PRO A 144 -16.10 15.00 -6.42
CA PRO A 144 -15.78 15.95 -5.37
C PRO A 144 -15.68 17.37 -5.94
N SER A 145 -16.11 18.37 -5.18
CA SER A 145 -16.03 19.78 -5.58
C SER A 145 -14.60 20.27 -5.79
N THR A 146 -13.62 19.65 -5.11
CA THR A 146 -12.19 19.94 -5.26
C THR A 146 -11.64 19.61 -6.65
N ILE A 147 -12.39 18.90 -7.50
CA ILE A 147 -11.99 18.68 -8.90
C ILE A 147 -11.79 19.99 -9.68
N ALA A 148 -12.47 21.06 -9.27
CA ALA A 148 -12.32 22.40 -9.86
C ALA A 148 -10.92 23.01 -9.65
N GLN A 149 -10.11 22.45 -8.76
CA GLN A 149 -8.76 22.90 -8.45
C GLN A 149 -7.70 22.34 -9.41
N LEU A 150 -8.08 21.38 -10.27
CA LEU A 150 -7.16 20.71 -11.18
C LEU A 150 -7.02 21.47 -12.50
N ALA A 151 -6.02 22.35 -12.60
CA ALA A 151 -5.87 23.28 -13.72
C ALA A 151 -5.56 22.60 -15.07
N ALA A 152 -4.90 21.44 -15.04
CA ALA A 152 -4.48 20.72 -16.24
C ALA A 152 -5.44 19.60 -16.68
N LEU A 153 -6.52 19.38 -15.92
CA LEU A 153 -7.42 18.24 -16.13
C LEU A 153 -8.18 18.37 -17.46
N LYS A 154 -8.05 17.36 -18.31
CA LYS A 154 -8.68 17.30 -19.64
C LYS A 154 -9.67 16.14 -19.76
N THR A 155 -9.39 15.06 -19.04
CA THR A 155 -10.17 13.82 -19.11
C THR A 155 -10.64 13.42 -17.72
N ILE A 156 -11.95 13.26 -17.59
CA ILE A 156 -12.59 12.63 -16.43
C ILE A 156 -13.49 11.53 -16.95
N GLU A 157 -13.28 10.32 -16.44
CA GLU A 157 -14.17 9.20 -16.69
C GLU A 157 -14.55 8.56 -15.35
N ILE A 158 -15.84 8.39 -15.13
CA ILE A 158 -16.37 7.69 -13.95
C ILE A 158 -17.38 6.66 -14.45
N SER A 159 -17.07 5.39 -14.26
CA SER A 159 -17.91 4.28 -14.67
C SER A 159 -18.20 3.34 -13.50
N LYS A 160 -19.28 2.58 -13.66
CA LYS A 160 -19.62 1.49 -12.73
C LYS A 160 -18.85 0.23 -13.05
#